data_AF-A0A6N7GFI3-F1
#
_entry.id   AF-A0A6N7GFI3-F1
#
_cell.length_a   1.000
_cell.length_b   1.000
_cell.length_c   1.000
_cell.angle_alpha   90.00
_cell.angle_beta   90.00
_cell.angle_gamma   90.00
#
_symmetry.space_group_name_H-M   'P 1'
#
loop_
_entity.id
_entity.type
_entity.pdbx_description
1 polymer ?
#
loop_
_entity_poly.entity_id
_entity_poly.type
_entity_poly.pdbx_seq_one_letter_code
_entity_poly.pdbx_strand_id
1 'polypeptide(L)' 'MRVPIALASLASGVPVRTLRRWAADGRLTVERLGRVYLLDPIEVAELDEMRDGRSKLTSAR' A
#
# COMPACT_ATOMS: atom_id res chain seq x y z
N MET A 1 -12.00 -7.40 -0.02
CA MET A 1 -11.39 -7.96 1.21
C MET A 1 -10.20 -7.07 1.55
N ARG A 2 -10.05 -6.50 2.75
CA ARG A 2 -8.92 -5.59 3.02
C ARG A 2 -7.63 -6.33 3.39
N VAL A 3 -6.48 -5.76 3.04
CA VAL A 3 -5.17 -6.41 3.22
C VAL A 3 -4.37 -5.72 4.33
N PRO A 4 -3.94 -6.44 5.38
CA PRO A 4 -3.06 -5.86 6.39
C PRO A 4 -1.75 -5.33 5.79
N ILE A 5 -1.27 -4.17 6.25
CA ILE A 5 -0.04 -3.54 5.75
C ILE A 5 1.21 -4.46 5.84
N ALA A 6 1.23 -5.36 6.82
CA ALA A 6 2.30 -6.36 6.94
C ALA A 6 2.24 -7.37 5.78
N LEU A 7 1.04 -7.76 5.36
CA LEU A 7 0.82 -8.70 4.27
C LEU A 7 1.05 -8.02 2.90
N ALA A 8 0.61 -6.77 2.76
CA ALA A 8 0.93 -5.94 1.59
C ALA A 8 2.43 -5.73 1.42
N SER A 9 3.17 -5.57 2.53
CA SER A 9 4.63 -5.45 2.51
C SER A 9 5.31 -6.72 2.00
N LEU A 10 4.82 -7.90 2.41
CA LEU A 10 5.33 -9.18 1.92
C LEU A 10 5.03 -9.39 0.43
N ALA A 11 3.81 -9.06 -0.01
CA ALA A 11 3.39 -9.21 -1.40
C ALA A 11 4.18 -8.28 -2.34
N SER A 12 4.24 -6.98 -2.02
CA SER A 12 4.89 -5.97 -2.86
C SER A 12 6.42 -5.93 -2.72
N GLY A 13 6.98 -6.52 -1.66
CA GLY A 13 8.39 -6.34 -1.29
C GLY A 13 8.73 -4.93 -0.78
N VAL A 14 7.76 -4.03 -0.66
CA VAL A 14 7.97 -2.68 -0.11
C VAL A 14 8.00 -2.76 1.41
N PRO A 15 9.01 -2.19 2.10
CA PRO A 15 9.05 -2.21 3.56
C PRO A 15 7.83 -1.53 4.20
N VAL A 16 7.28 -2.12 5.28
CA VAL A 16 6.15 -1.55 6.04
C VAL A 16 6.36 -0.07 6.40
N ARG A 17 7.59 0.33 6.75
CA ARG A 17 7.92 1.74 7.06
C ARG A 17 7.64 2.67 5.87
N THR A 18 7.93 2.21 4.66
CA THR A 18 7.75 2.97 3.43
C THR A 18 6.27 3.08 3.10
N LEU A 19 5.52 1.97 3.22
CA LEU A 19 4.07 1.98 3.05
C LEU A 19 3.37 2.91 4.05
N ARG A 20 3.79 2.89 5.32
CA ARG A 20 3.27 3.81 6.35
C ARG A 20 3.58 5.26 6.02
N ARG A 21 4.79 5.54 5.52
CA ARG A 21 5.17 6.88 5.08
C ARG A 21 4.32 7.33 3.90
N TRP A 22 4.11 6.48 2.89
CA TRP A 22 3.25 6.81 1.76
C TRP A 22 1.80 7.06 2.18
N ALA A 23 1.28 6.27 3.12
CA ALA A 23 -0.02 6.55 3.71
C ALA A 23 -0.07 7.90 4.44
N ALA A 24 0.97 8.24 5.21
CA ALA A 24 1.07 9.54 5.89
C ALA A 24 1.23 10.71 4.92
N ASP A 25 1.94 10.50 3.81
CA ASP A 25 2.13 11.47 2.72
C ASP A 25 0.90 11.57 1.79
N GLY A 26 -0.19 10.82 2.07
CA GLY A 26 -1.42 10.79 1.26
C GLY A 26 -1.28 10.12 -0.11
N ARG A 27 -0.20 9.37 -0.30
CA ARG A 27 0.11 8.65 -1.55
C ARG A 27 -0.55 7.28 -1.65
N LEU A 28 -0.98 6.73 -0.53
CA LEU A 28 -1.56 5.39 -0.41
C LEU A 28 -2.79 5.47 0.48
N THR A 29 -3.92 4.97 0.01
CA THR A 29 -5.15 4.96 0.81
C THR A 29 -5.14 3.79 1.78
N VAL A 30 -5.34 4.08 3.07
CA VAL A 30 -5.38 3.06 4.13
C VAL A 30 -6.54 3.28 5.08
N GLU A 31 -7.19 2.20 5.51
CA GLU A 31 -8.07 2.21 6.65
C GLU A 31 -7.32 1.82 7.92
N ARG A 32 -7.67 2.45 9.05
CA ARG A 32 -7.14 2.11 10.36
C ARG A 32 -8.19 1.37 11.19
N LEU A 33 -7.90 0.11 11.51
CA LEU A 33 -8.69 -0.70 12.46
C LEU A 33 -7.88 -0.85 13.76
N GLY A 34 -8.12 0.06 14.70
CA GLY A 34 -7.35 0.16 15.94
C GLY A 34 -5.86 0.48 15.70
N ARG A 35 -4.99 -0.53 15.87
CA ARG A 35 -3.53 -0.42 15.64
C ARG A 35 -3.08 -0.98 14.29
N VAL A 36 -4.00 -1.59 13.53
CA VAL A 36 -3.70 -2.22 12.24
C VAL A 36 -4.04 -1.24 11.11
N TYR A 37 -3.13 -1.14 10.14
CA TYR A 37 -3.37 -0.44 8.87
C TYR A 37 -3.78 -1.48 7.82
N LEU A 38 -4.87 -1.20 7.13
CA LEU A 38 -5.49 -2.04 6.12
C LEU A 38 -5.46 -1.30 4.78
N LEU A 39 -4.88 -1.92 3.76
CA LEU A 39 -4.87 -1.41 2.39
C LEU A 39 -6.08 -1.95 1.63
N ASP A 40 -6.52 -1.17 0.66
CA ASP A 40 -7.38 -1.68 -0.40
C ASP A 40 -6.58 -2.67 -1.29
N PRO A 41 -7.14 -3.82 -1.68
CA PRO A 41 -6.51 -4.71 -2.65
C PRO A 41 -6.04 -4.04 -3.94
N ILE A 42 -6.74 -3.01 -4.41
CA ILE A 42 -6.38 -2.27 -5.63
C ILE A 42 -5.02 -1.59 -5.42
N GLU A 43 -4.84 -0.92 -4.29
CA GLU A 43 -3.57 -0.28 -3.90
C GLU A 43 -2.44 -1.32 -3.78
N VAL A 44 -2.73 -2.53 -3.32
CA VAL A 44 -1.73 -3.63 -3.25
C VAL A 44 -1.30 -4.10 -4.65
N ALA A 45 -2.23 -4.15 -5.61
CA ALA A 45 -1.90 -4.50 -6.98
C ALA A 45 -1.03 -3.42 -7.65
N GLU A 46 -1.35 -2.14 -7.43
CA GLU A 46 -0.52 -1.03 -7.93
C GLU A 46 0.90 -1.06 -7.34
N LEU A 47 1.04 -1.42 -6.06
CA LEU A 47 2.33 -1.59 -5.40
C LEU A 47 3.19 -2.70 -6.02
N ASP A 48 2.57 -3.77 -6.53
CA ASP A 48 3.26 -4.87 -7.21
C ASP A 48 3.75 -4.42 -8.60
N GLU A 49 2.93 -3.68 -9.35
CA GLU A 49 3.30 -3.11 -10.64
C GLU A 49 4.44 -2.08 -10.55
N MET A 50 4.55 -1.36 -9.42
CA MET A 50 5.65 -0.44 -9.16
C MET A 50 7.01 -1.15 -9.01
N ARG A 51 7.02 -2.39 -8.49
CA ARG A 51 8.26 -3.17 -8.32
C ARG A 51 8.85 -3.60 -9.66
N ASP A 52 7.99 -3.86 -10.63
CA ASP A 52 8.35 -4.21 -12.01
C ASP A 52 8.71 -2.99 -12.88
N GLY A 53 8.70 -1.77 -12.30
CA GLY A 53 9.03 -0.54 -13.01
C GLY A 53 7.98 -0.10 -14.04
N ARG A 54 6.75 -0.64 -13.98
CA ARG A 54 5.72 -0.42 -15.02
C ARG A 54 4.73 0.71 -14.73
N SER A 55 4.53 1.11 -13.46
CA SER A 55 3.51 2.12 -13.11
C SER A 55 4.03 3.18 -12.13
N LYS A 56 3.62 4.44 -12.33
CA LYS A 56 3.71 5.51 -11.33
C LYS A 56 2.47 5.42 -10.46
N LEU A 57 2.63 5.53 -9.14
CA LEU A 57 1.54 5.60 -8.18
C LEU A 57 0.57 6.73 -8.55
N THR A 58 -0.49 6.38 -9.28
CA THR A 58 -1.57 7.29 -9.61
C THR A 58 -2.68 7.05 -8.61
N SER A 59 -2.47 7.52 -7.39
CA SER A 59 -3.55 7.71 -6.42
C SER A 59 -4.52 8.75 -7.00
N ALA A 60 -5.48 8.28 -7.79
CA ALA A 60 -6.51 9.10 -8.42
C ALA A 60 -7.84 8.86 -7.70
N ARG A 61 -8.05 9.70 -6.68
CA ARG A 61 -9.33 10.18 -6.11
C ARG A 61 -10.38 9.18 -5.64
#